data_AF-A0A2V2T952-F1
#
_entry.id   AF-A0A2V2T952-F1
#
_cell.length_a   1.000
_cell.length_b   1.000
_cell.length_c   1.000
_cell.angle_alpha   90.00
_cell.angle_beta   90.00
_cell.angle_gamma   90.00
#
_symmetry.space_group_name_H-M   'P 1'
#
loop_
_entity.id
_entity.type
_entity.pdbx_description
1 polymer ?
#
loop_
_entity_poly.entity_id
_entity_poly.type
_entity_poly.pdbx_seq_one_letter_code
_entity_poly.pdbx_strand_id
1 'polypeptide(L)' 'MQPIQLTVEHRLDQQGNPIAEVSGLPRLGALLYPDQMHEYARQLHQAAIAAAQGERDTRIYPAKE' A
#
# COMPACT_ATOMS: atom_id res chain seq x y z
N MET A 1 2.67 -7.45 18.53
CA MET A 1 3.18 -6.43 17.58
C MET A 1 2.06 -5.47 17.28
N GLN A 2 2.35 -4.18 17.11
CA GLN A 2 1.32 -3.23 16.66
C GLN A 2 0.95 -3.54 15.20
N PRO A 3 -0.33 -3.40 14.81
CA PRO A 3 -0.75 -3.67 13.45
C PRO A 3 -0.06 -2.70 12.48
N ILE A 4 0.56 -3.23 11.44
CA ILE A 4 1.09 -2.43 10.33
C ILE A 4 -0.10 -1.89 9.54
N GLN A 5 -0.09 -0.60 9.25
CA GLN A 5 -1.14 0.04 8.46
C GLN A 5 -0.51 0.97 7.42
N LEU A 6 -0.89 0.79 6.15
CA LEU A 6 -0.50 1.67 5.06
C LEU A 6 -1.63 2.64 4.72
N THR A 7 -1.28 3.89 4.45
CA THR A 7 -2.18 4.85 3.82
C THR A 7 -1.75 5.02 2.37
N VAL A 8 -2.65 4.78 1.43
CA VAL A 8 -2.33 4.77 0.01
C VAL A 8 -3.22 5.77 -0.71
N GLU A 9 -2.62 6.72 -1.41
CA GLU A 9 -3.33 7.61 -2.33
C GLU A 9 -3.23 7.06 -3.74
N HIS A 10 -4.36 6.63 -4.30
CA HIS A 10 -4.44 6.11 -5.67
C HIS A 10 -4.66 7.26 -6.64
N ARG A 11 -3.87 7.35 -7.72
CA ARG A 11 -3.99 8.43 -8.71
C ARG A 11 -3.52 7.99 -10.10
N LEU A 12 -3.59 8.90 -11.06
CA LEU A 12 -2.96 8.73 -12.36
C LEU A 12 -1.63 9.48 -12.41
N ASP A 13 -0.67 8.93 -13.13
CA ASP A 13 0.47 9.69 -13.60
C ASP A 13 0.06 10.65 -14.74
N GLN A 14 1.02 11.42 -15.25
CA GLN A 14 0.80 12.35 -16.36
C GLN A 14 0.40 11.66 -17.68
N GLN A 15 0.64 10.36 -17.82
CA GLN A 15 0.33 9.56 -19.01
C GLN A 15 -1.01 8.82 -18.89
N GLY A 16 -1.68 8.92 -17.73
CA GLY A 16 -2.93 8.23 -17.46
C GLY A 16 -2.77 6.81 -16.91
N ASN A 17 -1.56 6.41 -16.50
CA ASN A 17 -1.31 5.11 -15.87
C ASN A 17 -1.66 5.15 -14.38
N PRO A 18 -2.28 4.07 -13.82
CA PRO A 18 -2.55 4.00 -12.40
C PRO A 18 -1.25 3.93 -11.60
N ILE A 19 -1.12 4.82 -10.61
CA ILE A 19 -0.02 4.86 -9.65
C ILE A 19 -0.59 5.02 -8.23
N ALA A 20 0.25 4.76 -7.23
CA ALA A 20 -0.12 4.90 -5.84
C ALA A 20 1.02 5.52 -5.03
N GLU A 21 0.71 6.52 -4.22
CA GLU A 21 1.63 7.04 -3.21
C GLU A 21 1.38 6.28 -1.90
N VAL A 22 2.40 5.60 -1.38
CA VAL A 22 2.27 4.72 -0.21
C VAL A 22 2.97 5.32 0.99
N SER A 23 2.19 5.69 2.00
CA SER A 23 2.65 6.15 3.32
C SER A 23 2.60 5.03 4.35
N GLY A 24 3.58 4.99 5.25
CA GLY A 24 3.71 3.97 6.30
C GLY A 24 4.70 2.84 5.97
N LEU A 25 5.36 2.90 4.81
CA LEU A 25 6.49 2.02 4.53
C LEU A 25 7.69 2.35 5.42
N PRO A 26 8.48 1.34 5.81
CA PRO A 26 9.71 1.58 6.54
C PRO A 26 10.75 2.26 5.64
N ARG A 27 11.71 2.94 6.25
CA ARG A 27 12.83 3.55 5.50
C ARG A 27 13.59 2.51 4.67
N LEU A 28 14.19 2.95 3.56
CA LEU A 28 15.07 2.11 2.76
C LEU A 28 16.18 1.50 3.64
N GLY A 29 16.36 0.18 3.54
CA GLY A 29 17.33 -0.58 4.35
C GLY A 29 16.89 -0.92 5.77
N ALA A 30 15.60 -0.78 6.11
CA ALA A 30 15.10 -1.25 7.40
C ALA A 30 15.22 -2.77 7.55
N LEU A 31 15.61 -3.22 8.74
CA LEU A 31 15.53 -4.63 9.14
C LEU A 31 14.10 -4.93 9.56
N LEU A 32 13.49 -5.93 8.92
CA LEU A 32 12.12 -6.35 9.19
C LEU A 32 12.12 -7.81 9.63
N TYR A 33 11.23 -8.15 10.55
CA TYR A 33 10.92 -9.54 10.84
C TYR A 33 10.11 -10.17 9.70
N PRO A 34 10.18 -11.50 9.50
CA PRO A 34 9.43 -12.19 8.46
C PRO A 34 7.93 -11.88 8.44
N ASP A 35 7.29 -11.78 9.62
CA ASP A 35 5.86 -11.43 9.72
C ASP A 35 5.56 -10.02 9.20
N GLN A 36 6.44 -9.04 9.47
CA GLN A 36 6.27 -7.68 8.97
C GLN A 36 6.38 -7.64 7.45
N MET A 37 7.32 -8.40 6.88
CA MET A 37 7.46 -8.51 5.42
C MET A 37 6.17 -9.04 4.78
N HIS A 38 5.57 -10.08 5.38
CA HIS A 38 4.31 -10.65 4.90
C HIS A 38 3.15 -9.65 5.00
N GLU A 39 3.05 -8.90 6.10
CA GLU A 39 2.00 -7.88 6.25
C GLU A 39 2.15 -6.75 5.23
N TYR A 40 3.35 -6.20 5.05
CA TYR A 40 3.59 -5.18 4.02
C TYR A 40 3.31 -5.70 2.62
N ALA A 41 3.78 -6.91 2.29
CA ALA A 41 3.55 -7.52 0.98
C ALA A 41 2.06 -7.72 0.71
N ARG A 42 1.29 -8.19 1.70
CA ARG A 42 -0.16 -8.36 1.57
C ARG A 42 -0.86 -7.03 1.31
N GLN A 43 -0.56 -6.00 2.10
CA GLN A 43 -1.20 -4.69 1.97
C GLN A 43 -0.84 -3.99 0.66
N LEU A 44 0.43 -4.06 0.24
CA LEU A 44 0.87 -3.55 -1.07
C LEU A 44 0.17 -4.29 -2.22
N HIS A 45 -0.01 -5.61 -2.10
CA HIS A 45 -0.73 -6.38 -3.11
C HIS A 45 -2.19 -5.98 -3.22
N GLN A 46 -2.87 -5.76 -2.08
CA GLN A 46 -4.25 -5.26 -2.06
C GLN A 46 -4.36 -3.86 -2.68
N ALA A 47 -3.42 -2.96 -2.39
CA ALA A 47 -3.36 -1.64 -2.99
C ALA A 47 -3.15 -1.71 -4.52
N ALA A 48 -2.25 -2.58 -4.98
CA ALA A 48 -2.02 -2.79 -6.42
C ALA A 48 -3.29 -3.27 -7.14
N ILE A 49 -4.04 -4.20 -6.54
CA ILE A 49 -5.32 -4.68 -7.08
C ILE A 49 -6.33 -3.52 -7.16
N ALA A 50 -6.48 -2.73 -6.09
CA ALA A 50 -7.42 -1.61 -6.08
C ALA A 50 -7.09 -0.56 -7.15
N ALA A 51 -5.80 -0.21 -7.29
CA ALA A 51 -5.35 0.71 -8.34
C ALA A 51 -5.68 0.18 -9.75
N ALA A 52 -5.46 -1.13 -9.99
CA ALA A 52 -5.78 -1.78 -11.25
C ALA A 52 -7.30 -1.85 -11.52
N GLN A 53 -8.13 -1.93 -10.47
CA GLN A 53 -9.59 -1.89 -10.55
C GLN A 53 -10.16 -0.47 -10.74
N GLY A 54 -9.31 0.56 -10.70
CA GLY A 54 -9.70 1.93 -10.95
C GLY A 54 -9.98 2.77 -9.69
N GLU A 55 -9.52 2.34 -8.52
CA GLU A 55 -9.49 3.18 -7.31
C GLU A 55 -8.69 4.47 -7.57
N ARG A 56 -9.19 5.61 -7.08
CA ARG A 56 -8.60 6.94 -7.29
C ARG A 56 -8.62 7.84 -6.04
N ASP A 57 -9.04 7.29 -4.91
CA ASP A 57 -9.08 8.00 -3.63
C ASP A 57 -8.01 7.49 -2.67
N THR A 58 -7.90 8.14 -1.51
CA THR A 58 -7.06 7.66 -0.41
C THR A 58 -7.72 6.50 0.31
N ARG A 59 -7.00 5.39 0.51
CA ARG A 59 -7.46 4.21 1.22
C ARG A 59 -6.44 3.73 2.24
N ILE A 60 -6.96 3.18 3.35
CA ILE A 60 -6.17 2.58 4.41
C ILE A 60 -6.14 1.06 4.22
N TYR A 61 -4.96 0.47 4.33
CA TYR A 61 -4.72 -0.97 4.27
C TYR A 61 -4.14 -1.49 5.60
N PRO A 62 -4.53 -2.68 6.09
CA PRO A 62 -5.57 -3.53 5.52
C PRO A 62 -6.92 -2.81 5.56
N ALA A 63 -7.71 -2.96 4.49
CA ALA A 63 -9.06 -2.42 4.48
C ALA A 63 -9.84 -3.08 5.62
N LYS A 64 -10.54 -2.29 6.43
CA LYS A 64 -11.47 -2.86 7.41
C LYS A 64 -12.54 -3.62 6.62
N GLU A 65 -12.69 -4.91 6.90
CA GLU A 65 -13.77 -5.74 6.38
C GLU A 65 -15.14 -5.16 6.75
#